data_AF-A0A7C5V3B6-F1
#
_entry.id   AF-A0A7C5V3B6-F1
#
_cell.length_a   1.000
_cell.length_b   1.000
_cell.length_c   1.000
_cell.angle_alpha   90.00
_cell.angle_beta   90.00
_cell.angle_gamma   90.00
#
_symmetry.space_group_name_H-M   'P 1'
#
loop_
_entity.id
_entity.type
_entity.pdbx_description
1 polymer ?
#
loop_
_entity_poly.entity_id
_entity_poly.type
_entity_poly.pdbx_seq_one_letter_code
_entity_poly.pdbx_strand_id
1 'polypeptide(L)'
;MNLDRKQFLKPTSLGDGLKLLEFGDGGATLTALAILLAQDNGRGLGDLRVTMPDTPLEGWERGKCGVKRIRTPHAYLVGSWSGDRITIAGDYGDTLPDKEENLYSIAQKEFEDISAPMRELINCDRWLREKFADQFKWAESLKEKDTA
;
A
#
# COMPACT_ATOMS: atom_id res chain seq x y z
N MET A 1 -4.36 9.32 -0.79
CA MET A 1 -3.25 10.20 -1.26
C MET A 1 -2.61 10.85 -0.04
N ASN A 2 -1.29 11.01 -0.05
CA ASN A 2 -0.52 11.73 0.96
C ASN A 2 0.04 13.02 0.32
N LEU A 3 -0.37 14.16 0.85
CA LEU A 3 -0.06 15.48 0.31
C LEU A 3 1.34 15.97 0.70
N ASP A 4 1.87 15.52 1.83
CA ASP A 4 3.19 15.92 2.32
C ASP A 4 4.30 15.18 1.58
N ARG A 5 4.08 13.87 1.34
CA ARG A 5 5.05 13.02 0.62
C ARG A 5 4.85 12.97 -0.88
N LYS A 6 3.74 13.51 -1.39
CA LYS A 6 3.32 13.38 -2.79
C LYS A 6 3.27 11.92 -3.24
N GLN A 7 2.53 11.10 -2.50
CA GLN A 7 2.34 9.67 -2.79
C GLN A 7 0.86 9.33 -2.91
N PHE A 8 0.51 8.29 -3.67
CA PHE A 8 -0.86 7.80 -3.75
C PHE A 8 -0.97 6.28 -3.81
N LEU A 9 -2.18 5.81 -3.48
CA LEU A 9 -2.63 4.45 -3.69
C LEU A 9 -3.70 4.46 -4.78
N LYS A 10 -3.61 3.51 -5.70
CA LYS A 10 -4.54 3.27 -6.78
C LYS A 10 -5.34 2.00 -6.48
N PRO A 11 -6.66 2.09 -6.21
CA PRO A 11 -7.45 0.94 -5.77
C PRO A 11 -7.35 -0.28 -6.70
N THR A 12 -7.40 -0.07 -8.01
CA THR A 12 -7.31 -1.16 -9.01
C THR A 12 -5.98 -1.89 -8.99
N SER A 13 -4.89 -1.22 -8.60
CA SER A 13 -3.59 -1.87 -8.46
C SER A 13 -3.49 -2.76 -7.21
N LEU A 14 -4.37 -2.54 -6.23
CA LEU A 14 -4.54 -3.37 -5.05
C LEU A 14 -5.72 -4.36 -5.19
N GLY A 15 -6.43 -4.33 -6.30
CA GLY A 15 -7.49 -5.29 -6.60
C GLY A 15 -8.88 -4.91 -6.07
N ASP A 16 -9.08 -3.64 -5.71
CA ASP A 16 -10.40 -3.08 -5.42
C ASP A 16 -10.92 -2.24 -6.61
N GLY A 17 -12.22 -1.93 -6.60
CA GLY A 17 -12.83 -1.02 -7.57
C GLY A 17 -12.43 0.45 -7.35
N LEU A 18 -12.68 1.31 -8.34
CA LEU A 18 -12.28 2.73 -8.29
C LEU A 18 -13.24 3.60 -7.50
N LYS A 19 -14.49 3.17 -7.31
CA LYS A 19 -15.48 3.99 -6.59
C LYS A 19 -15.22 3.90 -5.08
N LEU A 20 -15.48 4.99 -4.37
CA LEU A 20 -15.27 5.09 -2.92
C LEU A 20 -15.85 3.90 -2.14
N LEU A 21 -17.06 3.46 -2.49
CA LEU A 21 -17.73 2.34 -1.81
C LEU A 21 -17.23 0.96 -2.23
N GLU A 22 -16.45 0.85 -3.33
CA GLU A 22 -15.88 -0.42 -3.79
C GLU A 22 -14.57 -0.78 -3.08
N PHE A 23 -13.91 0.18 -2.42
CA PHE A 23 -12.72 -0.06 -1.60
C PHE A 23 -12.88 0.40 -0.14
N GLY A 24 -13.95 1.14 0.16
CA GLY A 24 -14.20 1.78 1.46
C GLY A 24 -14.74 0.86 2.56
N ASP A 25 -15.03 -0.41 2.28
CA ASP A 25 -15.65 -1.36 3.22
C ASP A 25 -14.68 -2.42 3.79
N GLY A 26 -13.37 -2.24 3.61
CA GLY A 26 -12.33 -3.11 4.19
C GLY A 26 -11.55 -3.98 3.19
N GLY A 27 -11.52 -3.56 1.92
CA GLY A 27 -10.67 -4.13 0.87
C GLY A 27 -9.17 -3.93 1.08
N ALA A 28 -8.37 -4.35 0.09
CA ALA A 28 -6.91 -4.29 0.15
C ALA A 28 -6.39 -2.84 0.22
N THR A 29 -7.09 -1.89 -0.38
CA THR A 29 -6.76 -0.45 -0.38
C THR A 29 -6.88 0.17 1.00
N LEU A 30 -8.00 -0.06 1.70
CA LEU A 30 -8.13 0.42 3.08
C LEU A 30 -7.19 -0.31 4.03
N THR A 31 -6.92 -1.59 3.77
CA THR A 31 -5.89 -2.32 4.53
C THR A 31 -4.51 -1.70 4.32
N ALA A 32 -4.13 -1.38 3.08
CA ALA A 32 -2.89 -0.68 2.77
C ALA A 32 -2.82 0.68 3.47
N LEU A 33 -3.92 1.45 3.44
CA LEU A 33 -4.01 2.73 4.15
C LEU A 33 -3.82 2.56 5.67
N ALA A 34 -4.43 1.56 6.27
CA ALA A 34 -4.26 1.26 7.69
C ALA A 34 -2.79 0.93 8.03
N ILE A 35 -2.10 0.16 7.17
CA ILE A 35 -0.67 -0.17 7.33
C ILE A 35 0.20 1.09 7.21
N LEU A 36 -0.06 1.96 6.23
CA LEU A 36 0.67 3.21 6.04
C LEU A 36 0.49 4.19 7.22
N LEU A 37 -0.67 4.15 7.87
CA LEU A 37 -1.02 4.97 9.02
C LEU A 37 -0.58 4.39 10.36
N ALA A 38 -0.20 3.11 10.39
CA ALA A 38 0.09 2.39 11.63
C ALA A 38 1.31 3.01 12.33
N GLN A 39 1.07 3.70 13.44
CA GLN A 39 2.13 4.24 14.27
C GLN A 39 2.38 3.28 15.43
N ASP A 40 3.61 2.78 15.56
CA ASP A 40 4.00 2.04 16.75
C ASP A 40 5.43 2.35 17.22
N ASN A 41 5.73 1.85 18.41
CA ASN A 41 7.05 1.80 19.02
C ASN A 41 7.66 0.38 18.92
N GLY A 42 7.36 -0.35 17.84
CA GLY A 42 7.84 -1.70 17.54
C GLY A 42 7.04 -2.88 18.11
N ARG A 43 5.76 -2.70 18.48
CA ARG A 43 4.90 -3.75 19.09
C ARG A 43 3.40 -3.69 18.76
N GLY A 44 2.94 -2.73 17.97
CA GLY A 44 1.53 -2.35 17.79
C GLY A 44 0.92 -2.64 16.42
N LEU A 45 1.69 -3.14 15.45
CA LEU A 45 1.19 -3.51 14.10
C LEU A 45 0.25 -4.74 14.07
N GLY A 46 -0.11 -5.28 15.24
CA GLY A 46 -0.90 -6.50 15.39
C GLY A 46 -0.16 -7.71 14.82
N ASP A 47 -0.85 -8.49 13.98
CA ASP A 47 -0.32 -9.71 13.36
C ASP A 47 0.56 -9.44 12.12
N LEU A 48 0.70 -8.18 11.69
CA LEU A 48 1.54 -7.85 10.54
C LEU A 48 3.02 -8.05 10.89
N ARG A 49 3.55 -9.25 10.60
CA ARG A 49 4.94 -9.64 10.90
C ARG A 49 5.92 -9.03 9.89
N VAL A 50 6.13 -7.72 9.99
CA VAL A 50 7.13 -7.01 9.20
C VAL A 50 8.41 -6.88 10.01
N THR A 51 9.51 -7.41 9.50
CA THR A 51 10.82 -7.19 10.12
C THR A 51 11.30 -5.80 9.68
N MET A 52 11.15 -4.78 10.54
CA MET A 52 11.65 -3.44 10.25
C MET A 52 13.19 -3.46 10.20
N PRO A 53 13.83 -2.49 9.50
CA PRO A 53 15.29 -2.40 9.44
C PRO A 53 15.97 -2.26 10.82
N ASP A 54 15.26 -1.72 11.80
CA ASP A 54 15.71 -1.37 13.15
C ASP A 54 15.15 -2.28 14.27
N THR A 55 14.18 -3.17 13.99
CA THR A 55 13.69 -4.14 14.98
C THR A 55 14.79 -5.15 15.36
N PRO A 56 15.08 -5.36 16.66
CA PRO A 56 15.95 -6.44 17.11
C PRO A 56 15.42 -7.81 16.66
N LEU A 57 16.26 -8.58 15.97
CA LEU A 57 15.91 -9.77 15.21
C LEU A 57 15.38 -10.92 16.10
N GLU A 58 14.07 -11.16 16.13
CA GLU A 58 13.49 -12.46 16.48
C GLU A 58 13.00 -13.15 15.20
N GLY A 59 13.88 -13.90 14.53
CA GLY A 59 13.53 -14.61 13.30
C GLY A 59 14.72 -14.91 12.41
N TRP A 60 15.34 -16.05 12.64
CA TRP A 60 16.53 -16.52 11.94
C TRP A 60 16.15 -17.78 11.16
N GLU A 61 16.09 -17.74 9.82
CA GLU A 61 15.92 -18.96 9.02
C GLU A 61 17.28 -19.63 8.74
N ARG A 62 17.40 -20.92 9.07
CA ARG A 62 18.58 -21.74 8.78
C ARG A 62 18.59 -22.16 7.30
N GLY A 63 19.48 -21.57 6.51
CA GLY A 63 19.82 -22.05 5.17
C GLY A 63 20.94 -23.10 5.20
N LYS A 64 21.18 -23.77 4.07
CA LYS A 64 22.22 -24.82 3.90
C LYS A 64 23.65 -24.37 4.23
N CYS A 65 23.93 -23.06 4.25
CA CYS A 65 25.27 -22.50 4.48
C CYS A 65 25.32 -21.50 5.65
N GLY A 66 24.33 -21.50 6.55
CA GLY A 66 24.23 -20.54 7.65
C GLY A 66 22.87 -19.87 7.75
N VAL A 67 22.73 -18.98 8.72
CA VAL A 67 21.47 -18.28 9.02
C VAL A 67 21.33 -17.06 8.10
N LYS A 68 20.29 -17.00 7.26
CA LYS A 68 20.10 -15.91 6.30
C LYS A 68 19.02 -14.94 6.79
N ARG A 69 19.36 -13.65 6.84
CA ARG A 69 18.39 -12.57 7.12
C ARG A 69 17.43 -12.47 5.94
N ILE A 70 16.12 -12.55 6.18
CA ILE A 70 15.09 -12.21 5.18
C ILE A 70 14.52 -10.85 5.59
N ARG A 71 14.85 -9.81 4.83
CA ARG A 71 14.20 -8.50 4.98
C ARG A 71 12.83 -8.58 4.34
N THR A 72 11.81 -8.07 5.01
CA THR A 72 10.50 -7.90 4.37
C THR A 72 10.60 -6.77 3.33
N PRO A 73 10.29 -7.02 2.05
CA PRO A 73 10.22 -5.97 1.03
C PRO A 73 9.34 -4.81 1.50
N HIS A 74 9.77 -3.59 1.21
CA HIS A 74 9.02 -2.35 1.47
C HIS A 74 8.56 -2.11 2.91
N ALA A 75 9.23 -2.74 3.89
CA ALA A 75 8.92 -2.54 5.32
C ALA A 75 8.95 -1.06 5.74
N TYR A 76 9.74 -0.22 5.07
CA TYR A 76 9.82 1.23 5.31
C TYR A 76 8.51 1.98 5.04
N LEU A 77 7.53 1.38 4.34
CA LEU A 77 6.23 1.99 4.09
C LEU A 77 5.30 1.91 5.31
N VAL A 78 5.51 0.93 6.19
CA VAL A 78 4.68 0.78 7.39
C VAL A 78 4.82 2.02 8.26
N GLY A 79 3.69 2.64 8.61
CA GLY A 79 3.66 3.87 9.39
C GLY A 79 4.25 5.11 8.69
N SER A 80 4.68 4.99 7.43
CA SER A 80 5.34 6.10 6.73
C SER A 80 4.45 7.31 6.54
N TRP A 81 3.12 7.14 6.50
CA TRP A 81 2.15 8.22 6.37
C TRP A 81 1.60 8.70 7.72
N SER A 82 2.09 8.13 8.84
CA SER A 82 1.65 8.54 10.16
C SER A 82 1.99 10.01 10.44
N GLY A 83 0.97 10.80 10.79
CA GLY A 83 1.09 12.24 11.05
C GLY A 83 1.02 13.13 9.80
N ASP A 84 0.96 12.56 8.59
CA ASP A 84 0.90 13.31 7.34
C ASP A 84 -0.54 13.73 6.98
N ARG A 85 -0.67 14.74 6.12
CA ARG A 85 -1.94 15.19 5.52
C ARG A 85 -2.41 14.22 4.45
N ILE A 86 -3.46 13.47 4.76
CA ILE A 86 -4.00 12.41 3.90
C ILE A 86 -5.40 12.75 3.45
N THR A 87 -5.70 12.45 2.18
CA THR A 87 -7.03 12.63 1.59
C THR A 87 -7.37 11.50 0.62
N ILE A 88 -8.66 11.25 0.42
CA ILE A 88 -9.20 10.40 -0.64
C ILE A 88 -9.79 11.33 -1.70
N ALA A 89 -9.25 11.27 -2.91
CA ALA A 89 -9.71 12.06 -4.05
C ALA A 89 -10.19 11.14 -5.16
N GLY A 90 -11.36 11.47 -5.74
CA GLY A 90 -11.92 10.79 -6.90
C GLY A 90 -11.66 11.56 -8.19
N ASP A 91 -11.73 10.86 -9.31
CA ASP A 91 -11.64 11.39 -10.67
C ASP A 91 -12.80 12.33 -11.04
N TYR A 92 -13.98 12.15 -10.43
CA TYR A 92 -15.12 13.07 -10.52
C TYR A 92 -15.04 14.25 -9.54
N GLY A 93 -13.92 14.45 -8.84
CA GLY A 93 -13.77 15.57 -7.92
C GLY A 93 -13.71 16.93 -8.62
N ASP A 94 -14.11 17.98 -7.91
CA ASP A 94 -14.03 19.36 -8.38
C ASP A 94 -12.58 19.78 -8.67
N THR A 95 -12.42 20.75 -9.58
CA THR A 95 -11.12 21.35 -9.86
C THR A 95 -10.59 22.12 -8.64
N LEU A 96 -9.26 22.15 -8.49
CA LEU A 96 -8.65 22.95 -7.43
C LEU A 96 -8.78 24.45 -7.74
N PRO A 97 -8.81 25.33 -6.72
CA PRO A 97 -8.73 26.77 -6.93
C PRO A 97 -7.54 27.12 -7.83
N ASP A 98 -7.78 27.97 -8.83
CA ASP A 98 -6.78 28.44 -9.79
C ASP A 98 -6.12 27.34 -10.65
N LYS A 99 -6.73 26.15 -10.74
CA LYS A 99 -6.28 25.06 -11.63
C LYS A 99 -7.44 24.52 -12.46
N GLU A 100 -7.14 24.09 -13.68
CA GLU A 100 -8.10 23.41 -14.56
C GLU A 100 -8.28 21.92 -14.22
N GLU A 101 -7.45 21.39 -13.32
CA GLU A 101 -7.42 19.98 -12.95
C GLU A 101 -7.84 19.76 -11.50
N ASN A 102 -8.47 18.63 -11.23
CA ASN A 102 -8.75 18.18 -9.88
C ASN A 102 -7.51 17.51 -9.25
N LEU A 103 -7.59 17.30 -7.93
CA LEU A 103 -6.49 16.70 -7.17
C LEU A 103 -6.12 15.29 -7.66
N TYR A 104 -7.10 14.52 -8.14
CA TYR A 104 -6.86 13.18 -8.66
C TYR A 104 -5.96 13.21 -9.89
N SER A 105 -6.29 14.05 -10.89
CA SER A 105 -5.50 14.21 -12.11
C SER A 105 -4.09 14.72 -11.84
N ILE A 106 -3.94 15.68 -10.93
CA ILE A 106 -2.64 16.22 -10.53
C ILE A 106 -1.79 15.12 -9.88
N ALA A 107 -2.36 14.36 -8.95
CA ALA A 107 -1.61 13.30 -8.28
C ALA A 107 -1.19 12.19 -9.23
N GLN A 108 -2.01 11.81 -10.22
CA GLN A 108 -1.58 10.83 -11.23
C GLN A 108 -0.37 11.30 -12.06
N LYS A 109 -0.19 12.61 -12.23
CA LYS A 109 0.92 13.19 -12.99
C LYS A 109 2.16 13.44 -12.12
N GLU A 110 1.95 13.91 -10.89
CA GLU A 110 3.03 14.46 -10.06
C GLU A 110 3.39 13.61 -8.84
N PHE A 111 2.52 12.71 -8.39
CA PHE A 111 2.72 11.93 -7.17
C PHE A 111 3.26 10.53 -7.52
N GLU A 112 4.00 9.95 -6.59
CA GLU A 112 4.50 8.58 -6.70
C GLU A 112 3.36 7.58 -6.41
N ASP A 113 3.18 6.61 -7.32
CA ASP A 113 2.28 5.48 -7.10
C ASP A 113 2.99 4.38 -6.29
N ILE A 114 2.61 4.23 -5.01
CA ILE A 114 3.18 3.22 -4.12
C ILE A 114 2.33 1.94 -4.05
N SER A 115 1.36 1.76 -4.95
CA SER A 115 0.42 0.63 -4.91
C SER A 115 1.10 -0.72 -5.13
N ALA A 116 2.04 -0.81 -6.08
CA ALA A 116 2.78 -2.05 -6.34
C ALA A 116 3.70 -2.42 -5.16
N PRO A 117 4.53 -1.51 -4.62
CA PRO A 117 5.24 -1.74 -3.35
C PRO A 117 4.34 -2.19 -2.20
N MET A 118 3.17 -1.57 -2.03
CA MET A 118 2.22 -1.95 -0.99
C MET A 118 1.63 -3.35 -1.21
N ARG A 119 1.31 -3.73 -2.46
CA ARG A 119 0.84 -5.08 -2.78
C ARG A 119 1.88 -6.14 -2.43
N GLU A 120 3.15 -5.88 -2.73
CA GLU A 120 4.26 -6.78 -2.36
C GLU A 120 4.40 -6.91 -0.83
N LEU A 121 4.30 -5.80 -0.10
CA LEU A 121 4.32 -5.80 1.36
C LEU A 121 3.15 -6.61 1.94
N ILE A 122 1.93 -6.39 1.44
CA ILE A 122 0.73 -7.13 1.89
C ILE A 122 0.88 -8.63 1.62
N ASN A 123 1.47 -9.02 0.49
CA ASN A 123 1.71 -10.43 0.14
C ASN A 123 2.76 -11.13 1.02
N CYS A 124 3.51 -10.39 1.83
CA CYS A 124 4.43 -10.96 2.80
C CYS A 124 3.69 -11.55 4.01
N ASP A 125 2.53 -11.01 4.35
CA ASP A 125 1.66 -11.61 5.36
C ASP A 125 0.83 -12.75 4.75
N ARG A 126 0.86 -13.91 5.40
CA ARG A 126 0.19 -15.11 4.88
C ARG A 126 -1.32 -14.93 4.83
N TRP A 127 -1.91 -14.38 5.90
CA TRP A 127 -3.35 -14.25 6.02
C TRP A 127 -3.88 -13.21 5.03
N LEU A 128 -3.21 -12.06 4.93
CA LEU A 128 -3.59 -11.04 3.96
C LEU A 128 -3.42 -11.51 2.51
N ARG A 129 -2.33 -12.23 2.21
CA ARG A 129 -2.11 -12.83 0.88
C ARG A 129 -3.23 -13.79 0.51
N GLU A 130 -3.63 -14.66 1.43
CA GLU A 130 -4.71 -15.62 1.18
C GLU A 130 -6.06 -14.91 1.07
N LYS A 131 -6.34 -13.93 1.94
CA LYS A 131 -7.57 -13.12 1.92
C LYS A 131 -7.75 -12.36 0.60
N PHE A 132 -6.68 -11.76 0.06
CA PHE A 132 -6.73 -10.89 -1.12
C PHE A 132 -6.25 -11.57 -2.41
N ALA A 133 -6.08 -12.89 -2.41
CA ALA A 133 -5.52 -13.63 -3.55
C ALA A 133 -6.28 -13.37 -4.86
N ASP A 134 -7.61 -13.38 -4.83
CA ASP A 134 -8.42 -13.19 -6.04
C ASP A 134 -8.44 -11.73 -6.50
N GLN A 135 -8.43 -10.77 -5.56
CA GLN A 135 -8.29 -9.34 -5.86
C GLN A 135 -6.96 -9.05 -6.55
N PHE A 136 -5.87 -9.63 -6.05
CA PHE A 136 -4.54 -9.43 -6.64
C PHE A 136 -4.40 -10.11 -8.01
N LYS A 137 -4.98 -11.31 -8.21
CA LYS A 137 -5.05 -11.92 -9.55
C LYS A 137 -5.78 -11.01 -10.54
N TRP A 138 -6.91 -10.45 -10.13
CA TRP A 138 -7.66 -9.51 -10.97
C TRP A 138 -6.82 -8.27 -11.30
N ALA A 139 -6.15 -7.68 -10.31
CA ALA A 139 -5.27 -6.53 -10.51
C ALA A 139 -4.13 -6.81 -11.51
N GLU A 140 -3.49 -7.99 -11.46
CA GLU A 140 -2.47 -8.38 -12.45
C GLU A 140 -3.06 -8.53 -13.85
N SER A 141 -4.27 -9.10 -13.98
CA SER A 141 -4.93 -9.25 -15.28
C SER A 141 -5.26 -7.91 -15.96
N LEU A 142 -5.43 -6.83 -15.18
CA LEU A 142 -5.60 -5.48 -15.73
C LEU A 142 -4.28 -4.93 -16.26
N LYS A 143 -3.17 -5.15 -15.55
CA LYS A 143 -1.85 -4.70 -15.99
C LYS A 143 -1.44 -5.35 -17.32
N GLU A 144 -1.69 -6.65 -17.46
CA GLU A 144 -1.39 -7.37 -18.69
C GLU A 144 -2.14 -6.79 -19.90
N LYS A 145 -3.40 -6.36 -19.70
CA LYS A 145 -4.21 -5.71 -20.73
C LYS A 145 -3.75 -4.31 -21.08
N ASP A 146 -3.23 -3.55 -20.11
CA ASP A 146 -2.70 -2.20 -20.35
C ASP A 146 -1.36 -2.22 -21.12
N THR A 147 -0.65 -3.36 -21.11
CA THR A 147 0.65 -3.55 -21.78
C THR A 147 0.60 -4.28 -23.12
N ALA A 148 -0.57 -4.77 -23.54
CA ALA A 148 -0.81 -5.50 -24.78
C ALA A 148 -1.41 -4.60 -25.87
#